data_AF-A0A7Y0KGX2-F1
#
_entry.id   AF-A0A7Y0KGX2-F1
#
_cell.length_a   1.000
_cell.length_b   1.000
_cell.length_c   1.000
_cell.angle_alpha   90.00
_cell.angle_beta   90.00
_cell.angle_gamma   90.00
#
_symmetry.space_group_name_H-M   'P 1'
#
loop_
_entity.id
_entity.type
_entity.pdbx_description
1 polymer ?
#
loop_
_entity_poly.entity_id
_entity_poly.type
_entity_poly.pdbx_seq_one_letter_code
_entity_poly.pdbx_strand_id
1 'polypeptide(L)' 'MDPRPARPVRSASAALRHLVDDAVGPGYDTPFLRLDLLLAGRQSRCGCDGCTAQVARVREEILASLPRR' A
#
# COMPACT_ATOMS: atom_id res chain seq x y z
N MET A 1 -33.84 15.14 13.29
CA MET A 1 -32.68 14.32 13.67
C MET A 1 -31.96 13.97 12.37
N ASP A 2 -31.08 14.86 11.93
CA ASP A 2 -30.29 14.68 10.71
C ASP A 2 -28.99 13.94 11.07
N PRO A 3 -28.72 12.73 10.55
CA PRO A 3 -27.43 12.09 10.73
C PRO A 3 -26.41 12.78 9.82
N ARG A 4 -25.47 13.47 10.46
CA ARG A 4 -24.32 14.15 9.85
C ARG A 4 -23.62 13.26 8.81
N PRO A 5 -23.04 13.86 7.75
CA PRO A 5 -22.32 13.09 6.73
C PRO A 5 -21.14 12.35 7.37
N ALA A 6 -21.04 11.05 7.06
CA ALA A 6 -19.88 10.23 7.40
C ALA A 6 -18.63 10.91 6.84
N ARG A 7 -17.86 11.58 7.71
CA ARG A 7 -16.55 12.15 7.36
C ARG A 7 -15.65 11.01 6.85
N PRO A 8 -14.84 11.28 5.82
CA PRO A 8 -14.17 10.25 5.05
C PRO A 8 -13.24 9.45 5.98
N VAL A 9 -13.37 8.13 5.93
CA VAL A 9 -12.40 7.20 6.50
C VAL A 9 -11.07 7.54 5.83
N ARG A 10 -10.25 8.38 6.47
CA ARG A 10 -8.85 8.59 6.09
C ARG A 10 -8.22 7.22 6.25
N SER A 11 -8.16 6.47 5.14
CA SER A 11 -7.76 5.06 5.12
C SER A 11 -6.51 4.90 5.96
N ALA A 12 -6.43 3.87 6.80
CA ALA A 12 -5.25 3.59 7.63
C ALA A 12 -3.94 3.67 6.83
N SER A 13 -4.01 3.43 5.52
CA SER A 13 -2.96 3.61 4.52
C SER A 13 -2.38 5.03 4.40
N ALA A 14 -3.18 6.08 4.57
CA ALA A 14 -2.71 7.48 4.51
C ALA A 14 -1.94 7.87 5.79
N ALA A 15 -2.44 7.45 6.96
CA ALA A 15 -1.77 7.70 8.23
C ALA A 15 -0.43 6.95 8.34
N LEU A 16 -0.41 5.69 7.90
CA LEU A 16 0.82 4.89 7.84
C LEU A 16 1.85 5.49 6.89
N ARG A 17 1.39 6.07 5.80
CA ARG A 17 2.25 6.71 4.80
C ARG A 17 2.90 7.99 5.32
N HIS A 18 2.14 8.85 5.99
CA HIS A 18 2.72 10.03 6.64
C HIS A 18 3.78 9.64 7.68
N LEU A 19 3.54 8.61 8.50
CA LEU A 19 4.52 8.13 9.47
C LEU A 19 5.82 7.63 8.84
N VAL A 20 5.74 6.96 7.68
CA VAL A 20 6.92 6.47 6.96
C VAL A 20 7.65 7.61 6.24
N ASP A 21 6.92 8.51 5.59
CA ASP A 21 7.49 9.69 4.93
C ASP A 21 8.24 10.58 5.97
N ASP A 22 7.68 10.74 7.17
CA ASP A 22 8.30 11.48 8.27
C ASP A 22 9.55 10.77 8.84
N ALA A 23 9.55 9.43 8.88
CA ALA A 23 10.63 8.63 9.48
C ALA A 23 11.81 8.40 8.53
N VAL A 24 11.56 8.27 7.23
CA VAL A 24 12.57 7.86 6.23
C VAL A 24 12.93 9.01 5.28
N GLY A 25 12.14 10.10 5.28
CA GLY A 25 12.34 11.27 4.44
C GLY A 25 11.80 11.12 3.02
N PRO A 26 11.92 12.15 2.17
CA PRO A 26 11.29 12.24 0.85
C PRO A 26 11.84 11.25 -0.20
N GLY A 27 12.77 10.37 0.19
CA GLY A 27 13.37 9.34 -0.66
C GLY A 27 12.68 7.98 -0.61
N TYR A 28 11.79 7.74 0.36
CA TYR A 28 10.99 6.51 0.40
C TYR A 28 9.81 6.66 -0.55
N ASP A 29 10.08 6.47 -1.85
CA ASP A 29 9.07 6.69 -2.87
C ASP A 29 7.85 5.78 -2.63
N THR A 30 6.68 6.35 -2.86
CA THR A 30 5.36 5.75 -2.69
C THR A 30 5.25 4.29 -3.16
N PRO A 31 5.83 3.91 -4.32
CA PRO A 31 5.84 2.55 -4.81
C PRO A 31 6.64 1.59 -3.92
N PHE A 32 7.75 2.03 -3.33
CA PHE A 32 8.54 1.20 -2.40
C PHE A 32 7.75 0.89 -1.14
N LEU A 33 7.08 1.89 -0.54
CA LEU A 33 6.20 1.65 0.60
C LEU A 33 5.07 0.66 0.25
N ARG A 34 4.46 0.79 -0.94
CA ARG A 34 3.41 -0.14 -1.39
C ARG A 34 3.94 -1.56 -1.55
N LEU A 35 5.16 -1.73 -2.08
CA LEU A 35 5.81 -3.04 -2.20
C LEU A 35 6.12 -3.65 -0.83
N ASP A 36 6.66 -2.86 0.09
CA ASP A 36 6.97 -3.32 1.45
C ASP A 36 5.72 -3.78 2.19
N LEU A 37 4.63 -3.00 2.12
CA LEU A 37 3.37 -3.38 2.75
C LEU A 37 2.75 -4.62 2.11
N LEU A 38 2.87 -4.77 0.79
CA LEU A 38 2.43 -5.97 0.07
C LEU A 38 3.18 -7.22 0.57
N LEU A 39 4.51 -7.14 0.67
CA LEU A 39 5.36 -8.24 1.12
C LEU A 39 5.23 -8.53 2.62
N ALA A 40 5.00 -7.52 3.44
CA ALA A 40 4.75 -7.69 4.87
C ALA A 40 3.32 -8.20 5.18
N GLY A 41 2.40 -8.06 4.22
CA GLY A 41 0.98 -8.39 4.34
C GLY A 41 0.68 -9.89 4.51
N ARG A 42 -0.52 -10.20 5.04
CA ARG A 42 -0.93 -11.58 5.31
C ARG A 42 -1.03 -12.43 4.04
N GLN A 43 -1.41 -11.84 2.91
CA GLN A 43 -1.50 -12.54 1.63
C GLN A 43 -0.12 -13.08 1.21
N SER A 44 0.93 -12.27 1.38
CA SER A 44 2.30 -12.70 1.07
C SER A 44 2.81 -13.81 2.00
N ARG A 45 2.26 -13.93 3.22
CA ARG A 45 2.62 -14.98 4.19
C ARG A 45 1.77 -16.24 4.06
N CYS A 46 0.62 -16.17 3.38
CA CYS A 46 -0.32 -17.29 3.26
C CYS A 46 0.23 -18.42 2.39
N GLY A 47 1.01 -18.10 1.35
CA GLY A 47 1.69 -19.06 0.49
C GLY A 47 0.80 -19.91 -0.44
N CYS A 48 -0.52 -19.77 -0.40
CA CYS A 48 -1.40 -20.49 -1.33
C CYS A 48 -1.34 -19.88 -2.74
N ASP A 49 -1.61 -20.68 -3.78
CA ASP A 49 -1.48 -20.26 -5.18
C ASP A 49 -2.27 -19.00 -5.52
N GLY A 50 -3.49 -18.87 -4.98
CA GLY A 50 -4.32 -17.67 -5.18
C GLY A 50 -3.72 -16.41 -4.53
N CYS A 51 -3.12 -16.53 -3.35
CA CYS A 51 -2.45 -15.41 -2.69
C CYS A 51 -1.14 -15.07 -3.41
N THR A 52 -0.36 -16.06 -3.83
CA THR A 52 0.87 -15.86 -4.59
C THR A 52 0.59 -15.16 -5.93
N ALA A 53 -0.43 -15.60 -6.67
CA ALA A 53 -0.85 -14.97 -7.92
C ALA A 53 -1.33 -13.53 -7.71
N GLN A 54 -2.11 -13.27 -6.64
CA GLN A 54 -2.57 -11.93 -6.31
C GLN A 54 -1.40 -11.00 -5.93
N VAL A 55 -0.44 -11.47 -5.13
CA VAL A 55 0.75 -10.70 -4.76
C VAL A 55 1.62 -10.39 -5.98
N ALA A 56 1.82 -11.36 -6.88
CA ALA A 56 2.53 -11.15 -8.13
C ALA A 56 1.86 -10.08 -9.00
N ARG A 57 0.53 -10.16 -9.18
CA ARG A 57 -0.23 -9.19 -9.97
C ARG A 57 -0.11 -7.77 -9.40
N VAL A 58 -0.31 -7.60 -8.09
CA VAL A 58 -0.23 -6.28 -7.44
C VAL A 58 1.19 -5.74 -7.49
N ARG A 59 2.21 -6.59 -7.34
CA ARG A 59 3.61 -6.20 -7.50
C ARG A 59 3.86 -5.63 -8.90
N GLU A 60 3.39 -6.30 -9.94
CA GLU A 60 3.53 -5.83 -11.32
C GLU A 60 2.81 -4.49 -11.56
N GLU A 61 1.59 -4.32 -11.04
CA GLU A 61 0.85 -3.05 -11.10
C GLU A 61 1.64 -1.90 -10.44
N ILE A 62 2.27 -2.14 -9.29
CA ILE A 62 3.08 -1.14 -8.60
C ILE A 62 4.34 -0.80 -9.42
N LEU A 63 5.04 -1.81 -9.94
CA LEU A 63 6.22 -1.60 -10.78
C LEU A 63 5.89 -0.89 -12.09
N ALA A 64 4.74 -1.17 -12.69
CA ALA A 64 4.26 -0.50 -13.90
C ALA A 64 3.88 0.96 -13.67
N SER A 65 3.52 1.32 -12.42
CA SER A 65 3.21 2.71 -12.04
C SER A 65 4.44 3.60 -11.82
N LEU A 66 5.64 3.01 -11.87
CA LEU A 66 6.89 3.76 -11.78
C LEU A 66 7.06 4.65 -13.03
N PRO A 67 7.50 5.90 -12.87
CA PRO A 67 7.88 6.72 -14.01
C PRO A 67 9.01 6.00 -14.77
N ARG A 68 8.77 5.71 -16.05
CA ARG A 68 9.80 5.18 -16.94
C ARG A 68 10.81 6.30 -17.15
N ARG A 69 12.07 6.05 -16.78
CA ARG A 69 13.19 6.94 -17.11
C ARG A 69 13.39 7.01 -18.61
#